data_AF-A0A8B6G0C2-F1
#
_entry.id   AF-A0A8B6G0C2-F1
#
_cell.length_a   1.000
_cell.length_b   1.000
_cell.length_c   1.000
_cell.angle_alpha   90.00
_cell.angle_beta   90.00
_cell.angle_gamma   90.00
#
_symmetry.space_group_name_H-M   'P 1'
#
loop_
_entity.id
_entity.type
_entity.pdbx_description
1 polymer ?
#
loop_
_entity_poly.entity_id
_entity_poly.type
_entity_poly.pdbx_seq_one_letter_code
_entity_poly.pdbx_strand_id
1 'polypeptide(L)'
;MEVDKLDVLKWSAFAASSMFAGGAIYINIVDMPALKKVTDNDAARRFWKESFLRAAKWQGGLGMVATLTGGAVWFLDESSNRHLWCIGSSVMATIFPWTMFIMKPDINRLLDDKVLTERGN
;
A
#
# COMPACT_ATOMS: atom_id res chain seq x y z
N MET A 1 25.70 15.72 17.06
CA MET A 1 24.22 15.73 17.09
C MET A 1 23.80 14.29 17.21
N GLU A 2 23.53 13.86 18.44
CA GLU A 2 23.10 12.49 18.72
C GLU A 2 21.62 12.40 18.36
N VAL A 3 21.29 11.63 17.32
CA VAL A 3 19.91 11.49 16.87
C VAL A 3 19.22 10.57 17.88
N ASP A 4 18.18 11.08 18.55
CA ASP A 4 17.39 10.28 19.47
C ASP A 4 16.71 9.14 18.72
N LYS A 5 16.67 7.95 19.33
CA LYS A 5 16.03 6.75 18.75
C LYS A 5 14.56 7.01 18.45
N LEU A 6 13.90 7.83 19.27
CA LEU A 6 12.51 8.23 19.06
C LEU A 6 12.35 9.07 17.79
N ASP A 7 13.29 9.97 17.51
CA ASP A 7 13.26 10.80 16.30
C ASP A 7 13.44 9.95 15.05
N VAL A 8 14.34 8.96 15.09
CA VAL A 8 14.50 8.00 13.98
C VAL A 8 13.19 7.29 13.67
N LEU A 9 12.46 6.84 14.70
CA LEU A 9 11.16 6.18 14.52
C LEU A 9 10.10 7.14 13.94
N LYS A 10 10.03 8.38 14.44
CA LYS A 10 9.10 9.41 13.94
C LYS A 10 9.34 9.73 12.47
N TRP A 11 10.59 9.98 12.09
CA TRP A 11 10.95 10.25 10.69
C TRP A 11 10.72 9.05 9.79
N SER A 12 11.01 7.83 10.27
CA SER A 12 10.77 6.60 9.50
C SER A 12 9.27 6.38 9.23
N ALA A 13 8.44 6.55 10.26
CA ALA A 13 7.00 6.44 10.14
C ALA A 13 6.43 7.47 9.16
N PHE A 14 6.87 8.73 9.27
CA PHE A 14 6.46 9.80 8.39
C PHE A 14 6.89 9.58 6.94
N ALA A 15 8.16 9.20 6.71
CA ALA A 15 8.67 8.93 5.37
C ALA A 15 7.95 7.74 4.72
N ALA A 16 7.82 6.62 5.43
CA ALA A 16 7.18 5.42 4.91
C ALA A 16 5.70 5.65 4.56
N SER A 17 4.94 6.32 5.44
CA SER A 17 3.54 6.66 5.20
C SER A 17 3.37 7.66 4.06
N SER A 18 4.25 8.65 3.94
CA SER A 18 4.22 9.62 2.84
C SER A 18 4.53 8.97 1.49
N MET A 19 5.52 8.06 1.43
CA MET A 19 5.83 7.31 0.22
C MET A 19 4.70 6.36 -0.18
N PHE A 20 4.08 5.69 0.81
CA PHE A 20 2.89 4.86 0.59
C PHE A 20 1.78 5.70 -0.05
N ALA A 21 1.43 6.82 0.58
CA ALA A 21 0.37 7.72 0.12
C ALA A 21 0.66 8.29 -1.28
N GLY A 22 1.88 8.74 -1.53
CA GLY A 22 2.29 9.25 -2.85
C GLY A 22 2.16 8.19 -3.95
N GLY A 23 2.61 6.96 -3.69
CA GLY A 23 2.45 5.87 -4.64
C GLY A 23 0.99 5.48 -4.86
N ALA A 24 0.16 5.50 -3.81
CA ALA A 24 -1.27 5.23 -3.93
C ALA A 24 -1.98 6.30 -4.79
N ILE A 25 -1.63 7.58 -4.60
CA ILE A 25 -2.14 8.69 -5.42
C ILE A 25 -1.74 8.49 -6.89
N TYR A 26 -0.47 8.19 -7.17
CA TYR A 26 0.00 7.95 -8.53
C TYR A 26 -0.76 6.81 -9.22
N ILE A 27 -0.93 5.67 -8.54
CA ILE A 27 -1.66 4.51 -9.08
C ILE A 27 -3.10 4.90 -9.44
N ASN A 28 -3.80 5.64 -8.57
CA ASN A 28 -5.21 5.98 -8.78
C ASN A 28 -5.44 7.05 -9.84
N ILE A 29 -4.53 8.03 -9.96
CA ILE A 29 -4.71 9.18 -10.86
C ILE A 29 -4.06 8.95 -12.23
N VAL A 30 -2.96 8.19 -12.29
CA VAL A 30 -2.16 8.04 -13.51
C VAL A 30 -2.27 6.62 -14.06
N ASP A 31 -1.85 5.62 -13.28
CA ASP A 31 -1.70 4.23 -13.77
C ASP A 31 -3.04 3.60 -14.14
N MET A 32 -4.01 3.59 -13.20
CA MET A 32 -5.32 2.97 -13.44
C MET A 32 -6.13 3.68 -14.54
N PRO A 33 -6.15 5.02 -14.64
CA PRO A 33 -6.82 5.69 -15.76
C PRO A 33 -6.16 5.46 -17.11
N ALA A 34 -4.82 5.37 -17.16
CA ALA A 34 -4.11 5.03 -18.40
C ALA A 34 -4.41 3.58 -18.83
N LEU A 35 -4.35 2.65 -17.88
CA LEU A 35 -4.64 1.24 -18.13
C LEU A 35 -6.06 1.02 -18.66
N LYS A 36 -7.05 1.74 -18.12
CA LYS A 36 -8.45 1.68 -18.57
C LYS A 36 -8.67 2.12 -20.02
N LYS A 37 -7.71 2.82 -20.65
CA LYS A 37 -7.80 3.23 -22.06
C LYS A 37 -7.27 2.17 -23.02
N VAL A 38 -6.62 1.11 -22.52
CA VAL A 38 -6.14 0.00 -23.34
C VAL A 38 -7.34 -0.84 -23.78
N THR A 39 -7.54 -0.97 -25.09
CA THR A 39 -8.69 -1.69 -25.66
C THR A 39 -8.49 -3.20 -25.71
N ASP A 40 -7.24 -3.66 -25.73
CA ASP A 40 -6.89 -5.08 -25.64
C ASP A 40 -6.89 -5.52 -24.16
N ASN A 41 -7.89 -6.31 -23.79
CA ASN A 41 -8.07 -6.82 -22.44
C ASN A 41 -6.90 -7.70 -21.97
N ASP A 42 -6.27 -8.48 -22.86
CA ASP A 42 -5.16 -9.36 -22.49
C ASP A 42 -3.88 -8.54 -22.26
N ALA A 43 -3.61 -7.58 -23.14
CA ALA A 43 -2.51 -6.63 -22.94
C ALA A 43 -2.68 -5.82 -21.64
N ALA A 44 -3.88 -5.30 -21.38
CA ALA A 44 -4.19 -4.57 -20.15
C ALA A 44 -3.98 -5.44 -18.91
N ARG A 45 -4.48 -6.69 -18.92
CA ARG A 45 -4.35 -7.60 -17.79
C ARG A 45 -2.90 -7.98 -17.49
N ARG A 46 -2.10 -8.27 -18.52
CA ARG A 46 -0.67 -8.59 -18.38
C ARG A 46 0.12 -7.42 -17.80
N PHE A 47 -0.12 -6.21 -18.31
CA PHE A 47 0.48 -5.01 -17.75
C PHE A 47 0.08 -4.81 -16.29
N TRP A 48 -1.21 -4.94 -15.97
CA TRP A 48 -1.71 -4.83 -14.61
C TRP A 48 -1.05 -5.85 -13.69
N LYS A 49 -0.94 -7.12 -14.10
CA LYS A 49 -0.34 -8.20 -13.29
C LYS A 49 1.11 -7.86 -12.90
N GLU A 50 1.93 -7.45 -13.87
CA GLU A 50 3.32 -7.09 -13.63
C GLU A 50 3.46 -5.83 -12.77
N SER A 51 2.66 -4.79 -13.05
CA SER A 51 2.63 -3.56 -12.25
C SER A 51 2.19 -3.85 -10.80
N PHE A 52 1.09 -4.60 -10.64
CA PHE A 52 0.50 -4.93 -9.35
C PHE A 52 1.44 -5.74 -8.47
N LEU A 53 2.11 -6.78 -8.99
CA LEU A 53 3.03 -7.59 -8.19
C LEU A 53 4.19 -6.77 -7.63
N ARG A 54 4.72 -5.83 -8.41
CA ARG A 54 5.78 -4.91 -7.98
C ARG A 54 5.27 -3.89 -6.98
N ALA A 55 4.12 -3.28 -7.27
CA ALA A 55 3.49 -2.29 -6.41
C ALA A 55 3.10 -2.90 -5.05
N ALA A 56 2.48 -4.08 -5.03
CA ALA A 56 2.06 -4.77 -3.82
C ALA A 56 3.25 -5.08 -2.89
N LYS A 57 4.40 -5.48 -3.44
CA LYS A 57 5.61 -5.71 -2.65
C LYS A 57 6.12 -4.43 -1.99
N TRP A 58 6.20 -3.34 -2.75
CA TRP A 58 6.68 -2.04 -2.24
C TRP A 58 5.70 -1.39 -1.27
N GLN A 59 4.42 -1.29 -1.64
CA GLN A 59 3.36 -0.71 -0.83
C GLN A 59 3.15 -1.52 0.46
N GLY A 60 3.13 -2.86 0.37
CA GLY A 60 3.04 -3.72 1.56
C GLY A 60 4.21 -3.51 2.51
N GLY A 61 5.44 -3.40 1.99
CA GLY A 61 6.64 -3.09 2.78
C GLY A 61 6.54 -1.74 3.49
N LEU A 62 6.20 -0.67 2.76
CA LEU A 62 6.05 0.67 3.31
C LEU A 62 4.93 0.72 4.37
N GLY A 63 3.80 0.06 4.11
CA GLY A 63 2.69 -0.03 5.06
C GLY A 63 3.09 -0.73 6.36
N MET A 64 3.89 -1.81 6.28
CA MET A 64 4.40 -2.50 7.47
C MET A 64 5.37 -1.61 8.25
N VAL A 65 6.32 -0.96 7.57
CA VAL A 65 7.27 -0.04 8.23
C VAL A 65 6.52 1.09 8.92
N ALA A 66 5.57 1.74 8.23
CA ALA A 66 4.78 2.84 8.79
C ALA A 66 3.96 2.39 10.01
N THR A 67 3.34 1.21 9.93
CA THR A 67 2.53 0.65 11.03
C THR A 67 3.40 0.37 12.26
N LEU A 68 4.51 -0.35 12.08
CA LEU A 68 5.39 -0.76 13.17
C LEU A 68 6.09 0.43 13.82
N THR A 69 6.65 1.34 13.02
CA THR A 69 7.36 2.51 13.54
C THR A 69 6.39 3.51 14.19
N GLY A 70 5.22 3.77 13.59
CA GLY A 70 4.19 4.62 14.20
C GLY A 70 3.62 4.03 15.50
N GLY A 71 3.43 2.70 15.54
CA GLY A 71 2.99 2.00 16.75
C GLY A 71 4.05 2.03 17.85
N ALA A 72 5.33 1.88 17.49
CA ALA A 72 6.44 2.01 18.42
C ALA A 72 6.54 3.43 19.00
N VAL A 73 6.36 4.47 18.17
CA VAL A 73 6.29 5.87 18.65
C VAL A 73 5.13 6.06 19.61
N TRP A 74 3.94 5.53 19.31
CA TRP A 74 2.80 5.64 20.22
C TRP A 74 3.06 5.02 21.60
N PHE A 75 3.78 3.89 21.64
CA PHE A 75 4.11 3.20 22.89
C PHE A 75 5.24 3.88 23.69
N LEU A 76 6.24 4.45 23.00
CA LEU A 76 7.44 5.01 23.62
C LEU A 76 7.36 6.52 23.87
N ASP A 77 6.51 7.25 23.15
CA ASP A 77 6.35 8.70 23.32
C ASP A 77 5.37 9.00 24.46
N GLU A 78 5.83 9.75 25.47
CA GLU A 78 5.01 10.21 26.60
C GLU A 78 4.31 11.54 26.31
N SER A 79 4.59 12.18 25.18
CA SER A 79 3.94 13.42 24.74
C SER A 79 2.44 13.23 24.51
N SER A 80 1.67 14.31 24.72
CA SER A 80 0.24 14.40 24.38
C SER A 80 -0.05 14.04 22.91
N ASN A 81 0.93 14.18 22.02
CA ASN A 81 0.79 13.91 20.59
C ASN A 81 0.85 12.40 20.23
N ARG A 82 1.15 11.51 21.18
CA ARG A 82 1.25 10.05 20.94
C ARG A 82 -0.02 9.47 20.31
N HIS A 83 -1.19 10.04 20.61
CA HIS A 83 -2.47 9.56 20.09
C HIS A 83 -2.58 9.70 18.56
N LEU A 84 -1.95 10.73 17.97
CA LEU A 84 -1.92 10.91 16.51
C LEU A 84 -1.15 9.78 15.83
N TRP A 85 -0.05 9.32 16.44
CA TRP A 85 0.75 8.20 15.96
C TRP A 85 -0.01 6.87 16.03
N CYS A 86 -0.81 6.68 17.09
CA CYS A 86 -1.71 5.53 17.21
C CYS A 86 -2.73 5.49 16.06
N ILE A 87 -3.37 6.63 15.77
CA ILE A 87 -4.37 6.74 14.71
C ILE A 87 -3.71 6.45 13.35
N GLY A 88 -2.58 7.09 13.05
CA GLY A 88 -1.87 6.89 11.79
C GLY A 88 -1.42 5.44 11.59
N SER A 89 -0.84 4.81 12.62
CA SER A 89 -0.46 3.40 12.59
C SER A 89 -1.68 2.49 12.40
N SER A 90 -2.79 2.75 13.09
CA SER A 90 -4.03 1.97 12.96
C SER A 90 -4.64 2.06 11.56
N VAL A 91 -4.62 3.24 10.95
CA VAL A 91 -5.09 3.44 9.56
C VAL A 91 -4.22 2.64 8.59
N MET A 92 -2.89 2.69 8.73
CA MET A 92 -1.97 1.91 7.90
C MET A 92 -2.14 0.40 8.12
N ALA A 93 -2.35 -0.04 9.36
CA ALA A 93 -2.62 -1.43 9.69
C ALA A 93 -3.89 -1.95 9.04
N THR A 94 -4.92 -1.10 8.87
CA THR A 94 -6.23 -1.45 8.27
C THR A 94 -6.12 -1.82 6.79
N ILE A 95 -5.05 -1.41 6.11
CA ILE A 95 -4.81 -1.72 4.70
C ILE A 95 -4.65 -3.24 4.48
N PHE A 96 -4.01 -3.94 5.42
CA PHE A 96 -3.78 -5.39 5.33
C PHE A 96 -5.09 -6.21 5.39
N PRO A 97 -5.96 -6.07 6.41
CA PRO A 97 -7.22 -6.80 6.43
C PRO A 97 -8.13 -6.38 5.27
N TRP A 98 -8.16 -5.10 4.89
CA TRP A 98 -8.93 -4.68 3.71
C TRP A 98 -8.47 -5.41 2.44
N THR A 99 -7.17 -5.46 2.20
CA THR A 99 -6.60 -6.16 1.04
C THR A 99 -6.90 -7.67 1.10
N MET A 100 -6.75 -8.29 2.27
CA MET A 100 -6.91 -9.73 2.44
C MET A 100 -8.35 -10.20 2.32
N PHE A 101 -9.30 -9.48 2.91
CA PHE A 101 -10.70 -9.91 2.98
C PHE A 101 -11.56 -9.37 1.84
N ILE A 102 -11.29 -8.15 1.37
CA ILE A 102 -12.12 -7.49 0.36
C ILE A 102 -11.51 -7.61 -1.04
N MET A 103 -10.23 -7.28 -1.20
CA MET A 103 -9.63 -7.18 -2.54
C MET A 103 -9.10 -8.52 -3.08
N LYS A 104 -8.67 -9.43 -2.19
CA LYS A 104 -8.01 -10.69 -2.57
C LYS A 104 -8.78 -11.54 -3.59
N PRO A 105 -10.11 -11.70 -3.51
CA PRO A 105 -10.85 -12.48 -4.51
C PRO A 105 -10.68 -11.96 -5.93
N ASP A 106 -10.77 -10.64 -6.10
CA ASP A 106 -10.65 -10.00 -7.41
C ASP A 106 -9.21 -9.94 -7.90
N ILE A 107 -8.26 -9.70 -6.99
CA ILE A 107 -6.82 -9.80 -7.29
C ILE A 107 -6.48 -11.19 -7.83
N ASN A 108 -6.90 -12.25 -7.14
CA ASN A 108 -6.61 -13.62 -7.56
C ASN A 108 -7.19 -13.94 -8.94
N ARG A 109 -8.40 -13.45 -9.24
CA ARG A 109 -9.02 -13.60 -10.57
C ARG A 109 -8.21 -12.94 -11.67
N LEU A 110 -7.70 -11.72 -11.44
CA LEU A 110 -6.92 -10.99 -12.44
C LEU A 110 -5.49 -11.52 -12.59
N LEU A 111 -4.95 -12.17 -11.55
CA LEU A 111 -3.66 -12.85 -11.60
C LEU A 111 -3.70 -14.17 -12.38
N ASP A 112 -4.88 -14.81 -12.47
CA ASP A 112 -5.09 -16.03 -13.25
C ASP A 112 -4.93 -15.76 -14.74
N ASP A 113 -4.07 -16.55 -15.40
CA ASP A 113 -3.78 -16.43 -16.82
C ASP A 113 -4.96 -16.84 -17.72
N LYS A 114 -5.93 -17.59 -17.19
CA LYS A 114 -7.05 -18.13 -17.97
C LYS A 114 -8.32 -17.30 -17.92
N VAL A 115 -8.35 -16.25 -17.11
CA VAL A 115 -9.58 -15.50 -16.80
C VAL A 115 -10.29 -14.91 -18.04
N LEU A 116 -9.53 -14.54 -19.07
CA LEU A 116 -10.08 -13.99 -20.33
C LEU A 116 -10.59 -15.09 -21.26
N THR A 117 -9.93 -16.26 -21.27
CA THR A 117 -10.36 -17.41 -22.06
C THR A 117 -11.66 -18.02 -21.53
N GLU A 118 -11.88 -17.99 -20.22
CA GLU A 118 -13.06 -18.57 -19.56
C GLU A 118 -14.32 -17.69 -19.64
N ARG A 119 -14.17 -16.37 -19.82
CA ARG A 119 -15.31 -15.43 -19.85
C ARG A 119 -15.73 -14.96 -21.24
N GLY A 120 -14.98 -15.30 -22.29
CA GLY A 120 -15.18 -14.75 -23.63
C GLY A 120 -14.72 -13.29 -23.69
N ASN A 121 -13.92 -12.96 -24.70
CA ASN A 121 -13.33 -11.63 -24.88
C ASN A 121 -14.39 -10.53 -25.07
#